data_AF-A0A4P6FI25-F1
#
_entry.id   AF-A0A4P6FI25-F1
#
_cell.length_a   1.000
_cell.length_b   1.000
_cell.length_c   1.000
_cell.angle_alpha   90.00
_cell.angle_beta   90.00
_cell.angle_gamma   90.00
#
_symmetry.space_group_name_H-M   'P 1'
#
loop_
_entity.id
_entity.type
_entity.pdbx_description
1 polymer ?
#
loop_
_entity_poly.entity_id
_entity_poly.type
_entity_poly.pdbx_seq_one_letter_code
_entity_poly.pdbx_strand_id
1 'polypeptide(L)'
;MTAREIETLREDIARAEAELDASVRRLAGKRTGGEMEAYEAAFQQLLNAERKLATAEARPHAVAETMSLLWDVGAPLPTLIQSDNDAHLLFLLSDDESAVGLVRFDGCSATLFGNPGDETFPGHPLHGSGFEPYRAMRVINSPWIDQLRRIDSVHPRHNEASFAELNHFIFPFHDTTFECVARSYAASRVPGRLSDAVKAVVDQLF
;
A
#
# COMPACT_ATOMS: atom_id res chain seq x y z
N MET A 1 19.86 -15.76 -9.60
CA MET A 1 19.11 -17.02 -9.35
C MET A 1 19.14 -17.88 -10.60
N THR A 2 19.14 -19.19 -10.42
CA THR A 2 19.03 -20.19 -11.49
C THR A 2 17.55 -20.42 -11.84
N ALA A 3 17.28 -20.94 -13.04
CA ALA A 3 15.92 -21.30 -13.46
C ALA A 3 15.25 -22.30 -12.49
N ARG A 4 16.04 -23.22 -11.90
CA ARG A 4 15.56 -24.19 -10.92
C ARG A 4 15.11 -23.53 -9.61
N GLU A 5 15.84 -22.51 -9.15
CA GLU A 5 15.46 -21.76 -7.94
C GLU A 5 14.16 -20.97 -8.13
N ILE A 6 13.95 -20.39 -9.32
CA ILE A 6 12.69 -19.70 -9.66
C ILE A 6 11.53 -20.69 -9.67
N GLU A 7 11.73 -21.88 -10.24
CA GLU A 7 10.68 -22.91 -10.26
C GLU A 7 10.30 -23.36 -8.85
N THR A 8 11.29 -23.55 -7.96
CA THR A 8 11.02 -23.84 -6.55
C THR A 8 10.20 -22.72 -5.88
N LEU A 9 10.47 -21.45 -6.16
CA LEU A 9 9.66 -20.34 -5.62
C LEU A 9 8.21 -20.36 -6.13
N ARG A 10 7.96 -20.82 -7.36
CA ARG A 10 6.60 -20.99 -7.90
C ARG A 10 5.87 -22.14 -7.20
N GLU A 11 6.56 -23.25 -6.97
CA GLU A 11 6.03 -24.36 -6.18
C GLU A 11 5.72 -23.91 -4.74
N ASP A 12 6.53 -23.04 -4.15
CA ASP A 12 6.30 -22.46 -2.82
C ASP A 12 5.01 -21.62 -2.78
N ILE A 13 4.77 -20.79 -3.80
CA ILE A 13 3.52 -20.01 -3.93
C ILE A 13 2.32 -20.95 -4.01
N ALA A 14 2.35 -21.94 -4.90
CA ALA A 14 1.23 -22.87 -5.07
C ALA A 14 0.87 -23.61 -3.76
N ARG A 15 1.88 -23.93 -2.93
CA ARG A 15 1.65 -24.51 -1.60
C ARG A 15 1.06 -23.50 -0.62
N ALA A 16 1.53 -22.26 -0.64
CA ALA A 16 1.00 -21.20 0.22
C ALA A 16 -0.46 -20.84 -0.14
N GLU A 17 -0.81 -20.78 -1.43
CA GLU A 17 -2.18 -20.61 -1.90
C GLU A 17 -3.09 -21.73 -1.41
N ALA A 18 -2.64 -22.99 -1.52
CA ALA A 18 -3.41 -24.14 -1.04
C ALA A 18 -3.65 -24.10 0.48
N GLU A 19 -2.67 -23.66 1.27
CA GLU A 19 -2.83 -23.49 2.73
C GLU A 19 -3.76 -22.33 3.06
N LEU A 20 -3.66 -21.20 2.34
CA LEU A 20 -4.57 -20.08 2.50
C LEU A 20 -6.02 -20.50 2.20
N ASP A 21 -6.26 -21.19 1.09
CA ASP A 21 -7.58 -21.74 0.75
C ASP A 21 -8.12 -22.66 1.84
N ALA A 22 -7.27 -23.52 2.41
CA ALA A 22 -7.64 -24.39 3.52
C ALA A 22 -8.00 -23.58 4.78
N SER A 23 -7.26 -22.50 5.08
CA SER A 23 -7.56 -21.59 6.19
C SER A 23 -8.90 -20.85 6.02
N VAL A 24 -9.20 -20.36 4.81
CA VAL A 24 -10.48 -19.70 4.49
C VAL A 24 -11.66 -20.65 4.69
N ARG A 25 -11.53 -21.91 4.25
CA ARG A 25 -12.58 -22.93 4.46
C ARG A 25 -12.80 -23.22 5.95
N ARG A 26 -11.75 -23.15 6.78
CA ARG A 26 -11.87 -23.30 8.24
C ARG A 26 -12.62 -22.11 8.86
N LEU A 27 -12.34 -20.89 8.41
CA LEU A 27 -13.04 -19.67 8.86
C LEU A 27 -14.55 -19.69 8.59
N ALA A 28 -14.97 -20.28 7.47
CA ALA A 28 -16.38 -20.43 7.11
C ALA A 28 -17.12 -21.49 7.95
N GLY A 29 -16.39 -22.33 8.69
CA GLY A 29 -16.94 -23.37 9.55
C GLY A 29 -17.42 -22.88 10.91
N LYS A 30 -17.72 -23.82 11.82
CA LYS A 30 -17.98 -23.48 13.23
C LYS A 30 -16.69 -22.98 13.87
N ARG A 31 -16.69 -21.72 14.32
CA ARG A 31 -15.56 -21.09 15.02
C ARG A 31 -15.26 -21.82 16.32
N THR A 32 -14.12 -22.50 16.34
CA THR A 32 -13.54 -23.22 17.48
C THR A 32 -12.40 -22.44 18.16
N GLY A 33 -11.98 -21.31 17.58
CA GLY A 33 -10.90 -20.44 18.08
C GLY A 33 -9.57 -20.75 17.39
N GLY A 34 -8.80 -19.71 17.06
CA GLY A 34 -7.50 -19.85 16.36
C GLY A 34 -7.57 -19.80 14.83
N GLU A 35 -8.76 -19.82 14.23
CA GLU A 35 -8.90 -19.83 12.76
C GLU A 35 -8.45 -18.53 12.11
N MET A 36 -8.63 -17.40 12.80
CA MET A 36 -8.22 -16.09 12.30
C MET A 36 -6.69 -15.99 12.27
N GLU A 37 -6.03 -16.44 13.34
CA GLU A 37 -4.58 -16.46 13.45
C GLU A 37 -3.96 -17.41 12.41
N ALA A 38 -4.60 -18.55 12.15
CA ALA A 38 -4.18 -19.47 11.10
C ALA A 38 -4.33 -18.85 9.70
N TYR A 39 -5.41 -18.13 9.45
CA TYR A 39 -5.63 -17.40 8.20
C TYR A 39 -4.59 -16.29 8.01
N GLU A 40 -4.37 -15.45 9.02
CA GLU A 40 -3.36 -14.39 8.98
C GLU A 40 -1.96 -14.96 8.73
N ALA A 41 -1.60 -16.06 9.40
CA ALA A 41 -0.31 -16.72 9.19
C ALA A 41 -0.17 -17.28 7.77
N ALA A 42 -1.20 -17.93 7.22
CA ALA A 42 -1.19 -18.45 5.86
C ALA A 42 -1.11 -17.31 4.83
N PHE A 43 -1.84 -16.22 5.05
CA PHE A 43 -1.81 -15.04 4.19
C PHE A 43 -0.42 -14.38 4.17
N GLN A 44 0.21 -14.21 5.34
CA GLN A 44 1.57 -13.70 5.42
C GLN A 44 2.59 -14.64 4.76
N GLN A 45 2.41 -15.95 4.84
CA GLN A 45 3.26 -16.91 4.12
C GLN A 45 3.15 -16.73 2.60
N LEU A 46 1.94 -16.57 2.07
CA LEU A 46 1.71 -16.32 0.65
C LEU A 46 2.38 -15.01 0.21
N LEU A 47 2.13 -13.91 0.91
CA LEU A 47 2.74 -12.61 0.60
C LEU A 47 4.28 -12.68 0.59
N ASN A 48 4.87 -13.40 1.54
CA ASN A 48 6.32 -13.59 1.58
C ASN A 48 6.84 -14.42 0.40
N ALA A 49 6.11 -15.45 -0.04
CA ALA A 49 6.47 -16.24 -1.21
C ALA A 49 6.36 -15.42 -2.51
N GLU A 50 5.28 -14.65 -2.67
CA GLU A 50 5.06 -13.75 -3.81
C GLU A 50 6.18 -12.70 -3.93
N ARG A 51 6.52 -12.02 -2.82
CA ARG A 51 7.59 -11.01 -2.78
C ARG A 51 8.95 -11.61 -3.16
N LYS A 52 9.26 -12.83 -2.68
CA LYS A 52 10.50 -13.54 -3.03
C LYS A 52 10.57 -13.85 -4.52
N LEU A 53 9.49 -14.39 -5.10
CA LEU A 53 9.45 -14.69 -6.53
C LEU A 53 9.55 -13.40 -7.37
N ALA A 54 8.80 -12.36 -7.02
CA ALA A 54 8.84 -11.10 -7.75
C ALA A 54 10.23 -10.44 -7.68
N THR A 55 10.91 -10.52 -6.53
CA THR A 55 12.31 -10.10 -6.39
C THR A 55 13.23 -10.90 -7.32
N ALA A 56 13.08 -12.22 -7.35
CA ALA A 56 13.89 -13.10 -8.20
C ALA A 56 13.73 -12.80 -9.70
N GLU A 57 12.51 -12.44 -10.11
CA GLU A 57 12.17 -12.11 -11.49
C GLU A 57 12.35 -10.62 -11.81
N ALA A 58 12.86 -9.82 -10.87
CA ALA A 58 12.99 -8.36 -10.96
C ALA A 58 11.68 -7.66 -11.37
N ARG A 59 10.54 -8.21 -10.98
CA ARG A 59 9.21 -7.63 -11.24
C ARG A 59 8.83 -6.59 -10.18
N PRO A 60 7.91 -5.67 -10.52
CA PRO A 60 7.29 -4.79 -9.54
C PRO A 60 6.60 -5.61 -8.45
N HIS A 61 6.77 -5.23 -7.19
CA HIS A 61 6.09 -5.86 -6.05
C HIS A 61 5.96 -4.91 -4.88
N ALA A 62 4.95 -5.13 -4.04
CA ALA A 62 4.70 -4.34 -2.84
C ALA A 62 5.34 -4.98 -1.59
N VAL A 63 5.95 -4.14 -0.76
CA VAL A 63 6.47 -4.49 0.56
C VAL A 63 5.77 -3.64 1.61
N ALA A 64 5.46 -4.23 2.77
CA ALA A 64 4.81 -3.53 3.86
C ALA A 64 5.73 -2.44 4.45
N GLU A 65 5.16 -1.27 4.67
CA GLU A 65 5.78 -0.18 5.42
C GLU A 65 5.54 -0.38 6.93
N THR A 66 6.46 0.17 7.73
CA THR A 66 6.32 0.20 9.19
C THR A 66 5.65 1.51 9.59
N MET A 67 4.33 1.57 9.41
CA MET A 67 3.52 2.69 9.86
C MET A 67 2.70 2.27 11.09
N SER A 68 2.61 3.14 12.08
CA SER A 68 1.92 2.88 13.34
C SER A 68 0.44 3.27 13.35
N LEU A 69 -0.10 3.77 12.24
CA LEU A 69 -1.51 4.16 12.13
C LEU A 69 -2.29 3.00 11.51
N LEU A 70 -3.35 2.59 12.18
CA LEU A 70 -4.31 1.62 11.67
C LEU A 70 -5.58 2.38 11.31
N TRP A 71 -6.00 2.30 10.05
CA TRP A 71 -7.24 2.92 9.61
C TRP A 71 -8.44 2.01 9.86
N ASP A 72 -9.61 2.63 10.00
CA ASP A 72 -10.88 1.92 10.09
C ASP A 72 -11.08 1.06 8.82
N VAL A 73 -11.46 -0.21 9.02
CA VAL A 73 -11.62 -1.16 7.90
C VAL A 73 -13.00 -1.13 7.27
N GLY A 74 -14.00 -0.49 7.89
CA GLY A 74 -15.36 -0.39 7.36
C GLY A 74 -15.68 0.98 6.76
N ALA A 75 -15.26 2.06 7.41
CA ALA A 75 -15.53 3.43 6.97
C ALA A 75 -14.32 4.37 7.23
N PRO A 76 -13.16 4.15 6.58
CA PRO A 76 -11.95 4.94 6.80
C PRO A 76 -12.07 6.41 6.38
N LEU A 77 -13.02 6.76 5.51
CA LEU A 77 -13.21 8.10 4.93
C LEU A 77 -11.89 8.76 4.47
N PRO A 78 -11.10 8.07 3.61
CA PRO A 78 -9.84 8.64 3.15
C PRO A 78 -10.07 9.97 2.44
N THR A 79 -9.29 10.98 2.81
CA THR A 79 -9.41 12.35 2.30
C THR A 79 -8.05 12.85 1.88
N LEU A 80 -7.92 13.22 0.61
CA LEU A 80 -6.67 13.74 0.03
C LEU A 80 -6.74 15.26 -0.09
N ILE A 81 -5.73 15.94 0.47
CA ILE A 81 -5.43 17.35 0.22
C ILE A 81 -4.07 17.41 -0.45
N GLN A 82 -4.00 18.04 -1.63
CA GLN A 82 -2.78 18.07 -2.42
C GLN A 82 -2.51 19.45 -3.01
N SER A 83 -1.24 19.84 -3.02
CA SER A 83 -0.66 20.96 -3.76
C SER A 83 0.29 20.44 -4.85
N ASP A 84 1.01 21.34 -5.51
CA ASP A 84 1.99 20.97 -6.53
C ASP A 84 3.18 20.16 -5.98
N ASN A 85 3.49 20.29 -4.68
CA ASN A 85 4.67 19.65 -4.06
C ASN A 85 4.37 18.77 -2.84
N ASP A 86 3.18 18.89 -2.24
CA ASP A 86 2.83 18.22 -1.00
C ASP A 86 1.48 17.50 -1.13
N ALA A 87 1.40 16.30 -0.55
CA ALA A 87 0.15 15.57 -0.40
C ALA A 87 -0.08 15.20 1.07
N HIS A 88 -1.32 15.33 1.52
CA HIS A 88 -1.77 14.99 2.85
C HIS A 88 -2.95 14.03 2.73
N LEU A 89 -2.77 12.83 3.28
CA LEU A 89 -3.81 11.81 3.34
C LEU A 89 -4.33 11.74 4.77
N LEU A 90 -5.63 11.98 4.93
CA LEU A 90 -6.33 11.88 6.20
C LEU A 90 -7.29 10.70 6.18
N PHE A 91 -7.48 10.04 7.32
CA PHE A 91 -8.43 8.94 7.47
C PHE A 91 -8.82 8.72 8.94
N LEU A 92 -9.94 8.06 9.17
CA LEU A 92 -10.37 7.64 10.50
C LEU A 92 -9.55 6.44 10.98
N LEU A 93 -9.19 6.45 12.27
CA LEU A 93 -8.40 5.41 12.92
C LEU A 93 -9.31 4.32 13.47
N SER A 94 -8.87 3.07 13.43
CA SER A 94 -9.63 1.94 13.98
C SER A 94 -9.56 1.83 15.50
N ASP A 95 -8.57 2.48 16.13
CA ASP A 95 -8.28 2.36 17.56
C ASP A 95 -8.54 3.64 18.37
N ASP A 96 -8.93 4.75 17.72
CA ASP A 96 -9.10 6.05 18.37
C ASP A 96 -10.06 6.97 17.59
N GLU A 97 -11.33 7.02 18.00
CA GLU A 97 -12.34 7.90 17.41
C GLU A 97 -12.14 9.39 17.75
N SER A 98 -11.24 9.71 18.70
CA SER A 98 -10.96 11.09 19.12
C SER A 98 -9.84 11.74 18.31
N ALA A 99 -9.23 11.00 17.39
CA ALA A 99 -8.15 11.46 16.53
C ALA A 99 -8.35 11.00 15.07
N VAL A 100 -7.59 11.66 14.20
CA VAL A 100 -7.54 11.40 12.77
C VAL A 100 -6.13 10.98 12.43
N GLY A 101 -5.98 9.95 11.60
CA GLY A 101 -4.70 9.60 11.01
C GLY A 101 -4.33 10.62 9.94
N LEU A 102 -3.13 11.18 10.02
CA LEU A 102 -2.59 12.09 9.02
C LEU A 102 -1.27 11.50 8.50
N VAL A 103 -1.16 11.39 7.18
CA VAL A 103 0.09 11.06 6.49
C VAL A 103 0.44 12.21 5.56
N ARG A 104 1.59 12.83 5.79
CA ARG A 104 2.17 13.84 4.90
C ARG A 104 3.21 13.20 4.01
N PHE A 105 3.17 13.48 2.72
CA PHE A 105 4.14 13.02 1.73
C PHE A 105 4.99 14.19 1.26
N ASP A 106 6.29 14.14 1.54
CA ASP A 106 7.23 15.22 1.19
C ASP A 106 7.72 15.04 -0.26
N GLY A 107 7.69 16.12 -1.05
CA GLY A 107 8.10 16.09 -2.45
C GLY A 107 7.23 15.17 -3.30
N CYS A 108 5.92 15.22 -3.06
CA CYS A 108 4.95 14.42 -3.80
C CYS A 108 4.89 14.90 -5.27
N SER A 109 5.15 13.98 -6.19
CA SER A 109 5.22 14.27 -7.63
C SER A 109 3.96 13.85 -8.39
N ALA A 110 3.24 12.84 -7.89
CA ALA A 110 2.01 12.35 -8.50
C ALA A 110 1.19 11.55 -7.49
N THR A 111 -0.13 11.55 -7.67
CA THR A 111 -1.07 10.75 -6.89
C THR A 111 -2.07 10.04 -7.79
N LEU A 112 -2.61 8.95 -7.28
CA LEU A 112 -3.76 8.23 -7.81
C LEU A 112 -4.69 7.96 -6.63
N PHE A 113 -5.97 8.26 -6.77
CA PHE A 113 -6.93 8.02 -5.69
C PHE A 113 -8.28 7.59 -6.28
N GLY A 114 -8.69 6.36 -5.98
CA GLY A 114 -9.87 5.74 -6.58
C GLY A 114 -9.81 4.22 -6.47
N ASN A 115 -10.22 3.51 -7.52
CA ASN A 115 -10.13 2.04 -7.54
C ASN A 115 -8.67 1.56 -7.44
N PRO A 116 -8.41 0.38 -6.85
CA PRO A 116 -9.39 -0.59 -6.35
C PRO A 116 -9.82 -0.39 -4.88
N GLY A 117 -10.93 -1.01 -4.50
CA GLY A 117 -11.36 -1.29 -3.12
C GLY A 117 -11.52 -2.80 -2.87
N ASP A 118 -12.12 -3.21 -1.76
CA ASP A 118 -12.23 -4.60 -1.28
C ASP A 118 -12.68 -5.59 -2.36
N GLU A 119 -13.74 -5.27 -3.11
CA GLU A 119 -14.29 -6.15 -4.14
C GLU A 119 -13.45 -6.21 -5.40
N THR A 120 -12.49 -5.29 -5.55
CA THR A 120 -11.70 -5.09 -6.77
C THR A 120 -10.19 -5.18 -6.55
N PHE A 121 -9.72 -5.45 -5.33
CA PHE A 121 -8.30 -5.69 -5.04
C PHE A 121 -7.65 -6.77 -5.93
N PRO A 122 -8.33 -7.88 -6.30
CA PRO A 122 -7.77 -8.83 -7.26
C PRO A 122 -7.43 -8.24 -8.63
N GLY A 123 -8.00 -7.09 -8.98
CA GLY A 123 -7.69 -6.34 -10.21
C GLY A 123 -6.49 -5.40 -10.08
N HIS A 124 -5.91 -5.22 -8.89
CA HIS A 124 -4.74 -4.38 -8.71
C HIS A 124 -3.53 -4.97 -9.46
N PRO A 125 -2.69 -4.17 -10.14
CA PRO A 125 -1.53 -4.68 -10.88
C PRO A 125 -0.50 -5.46 -10.06
N LEU A 126 -0.48 -5.24 -8.73
CA LEU A 126 0.40 -5.95 -7.79
C LEU A 126 -0.29 -7.09 -7.03
N HIS A 127 -1.53 -7.45 -7.37
CA HIS A 127 -2.16 -8.66 -6.86
C HIS A 127 -1.34 -9.89 -7.27
N GLY A 128 -1.04 -10.79 -6.33
CA GLY A 128 -0.08 -11.88 -6.57
C GLY A 128 1.40 -11.45 -6.56
N SER A 129 1.69 -10.21 -6.16
CA SER A 129 3.04 -9.66 -6.05
C SER A 129 3.18 -8.78 -4.80
N GLY A 130 2.68 -9.29 -3.67
CA GLY A 130 2.89 -8.71 -2.35
C GLY A 130 1.90 -7.61 -1.94
N PHE A 131 0.85 -7.37 -2.75
CA PHE A 131 -0.24 -6.46 -2.39
C PHE A 131 -1.01 -7.00 -1.17
N GLU A 132 -1.10 -6.17 -0.14
CA GLU A 132 -1.64 -6.52 1.16
C GLU A 132 -2.73 -5.50 1.53
N PRO A 133 -4.02 -5.89 1.54
CA PRO A 133 -5.12 -5.03 1.94
C PRO A 133 -4.91 -4.41 3.32
N TYR A 134 -5.41 -3.19 3.52
CA TYR A 134 -5.35 -2.47 4.80
C TYR A 134 -3.94 -2.33 5.40
N ARG A 135 -2.92 -2.33 4.54
CA ARG A 135 -1.52 -2.11 4.94
C ARG A 135 -0.87 -1.03 4.09
N ALA A 136 -0.14 -0.12 4.74
CA ALA A 136 0.69 0.84 4.02
C ALA A 136 1.84 0.07 3.36
N MET A 137 2.09 0.32 2.09
CA MET A 137 3.07 -0.40 1.31
C MET A 137 3.93 0.53 0.47
N ARG A 138 5.08 0.03 0.05
CA ARG A 138 5.93 0.65 -0.96
C ARG A 138 6.20 -0.33 -2.09
N VAL A 139 6.23 0.18 -3.31
CA VAL A 139 6.49 -0.60 -4.52
C VAL A 139 7.97 -0.61 -4.85
N ILE A 140 8.55 -1.80 -4.91
CA ILE A 140 9.89 -2.06 -5.42
C ILE A 140 9.82 -2.21 -6.95
N ASN A 141 10.82 -1.71 -7.67
CA ASN A 141 10.86 -1.68 -9.14
C ASN A 141 9.61 -1.00 -9.75
N SER A 142 9.24 0.17 -9.22
CA SER A 142 7.99 0.85 -9.60
C SER A 142 7.97 1.28 -11.08
N PRO A 143 7.06 0.73 -11.90
CA PRO A 143 6.92 1.13 -13.30
C PRO A 143 6.37 2.56 -13.44
N TRP A 144 5.68 3.07 -12.41
CA TRP A 144 5.13 4.42 -12.39
C TRP A 144 6.21 5.48 -12.22
N ILE A 145 7.21 5.25 -11.35
CA ILE A 145 8.38 6.13 -11.24
C ILE A 145 9.11 6.21 -12.58
N ASP A 146 9.29 5.05 -13.23
CA ASP A 146 9.89 4.96 -14.55
C ASP A 146 9.08 5.70 -15.63
N GLN A 147 7.75 5.66 -15.54
CA GLN A 147 6.88 6.42 -16.42
C GLN A 147 7.04 7.93 -16.20
N LEU A 148 7.03 8.40 -14.94
CA LEU A 148 7.24 9.81 -14.62
C LEU A 148 8.60 10.30 -15.11
N ARG A 149 9.66 9.51 -14.93
CA ARG A 149 11.01 9.78 -15.46
C ARG A 149 10.99 9.93 -16.97
N ARG A 150 10.30 9.05 -17.70
CA ARG A 150 10.15 9.15 -19.16
C ARG A 150 9.36 10.39 -19.58
N ILE A 151 8.31 10.76 -18.86
CA ILE A 151 7.54 11.97 -19.14
C ILE A 151 8.42 13.22 -18.98
N ASP A 152 9.21 13.29 -17.90
CA ASP A 152 10.10 14.42 -17.62
C ASP A 152 11.30 14.51 -18.58
N SER A 153 11.64 13.43 -19.28
CA SER A 153 12.82 13.37 -20.17
C SER A 153 12.84 14.40 -21.32
N VAL A 154 11.69 15.00 -21.65
CA VAL A 154 11.60 16.07 -22.66
C VAL A 154 11.98 17.45 -22.11
N HIS A 155 12.10 17.59 -20.78
CA HIS A 155 12.44 18.86 -20.15
C HIS A 155 13.92 19.22 -20.38
N PRO A 156 14.26 20.46 -20.81
CA PRO A 156 15.65 20.83 -21.10
C PRO A 156 16.63 20.71 -19.93
N ARG A 157 16.12 20.64 -18.69
CA ARG A 157 16.89 20.44 -17.46
C ARG A 157 16.58 19.10 -16.79
N HIS A 158 16.15 18.10 -17.56
CA HIS A 158 15.91 16.75 -17.05
C HIS A 158 17.11 16.27 -16.23
N ASN A 159 16.85 15.80 -15.02
CA ASN A 159 17.86 15.23 -14.14
C ASN A 159 17.43 13.82 -13.74
N GLU A 160 17.97 12.81 -14.40
CA GLU A 160 17.63 11.42 -14.13
C GLU A 160 17.88 11.03 -12.66
N ALA A 161 18.91 11.59 -12.03
CA ALA A 161 19.27 11.28 -10.66
C ALA A 161 18.19 11.68 -9.63
N SER A 162 17.33 12.68 -9.92
CA SER A 162 16.30 13.08 -8.96
C SER A 162 15.19 12.04 -8.79
N PHE A 163 15.03 11.12 -9.74
CA PHE A 163 14.03 10.05 -9.66
C PHE A 163 14.49 8.90 -8.75
N ALA A 164 15.78 8.81 -8.42
CA ALA A 164 16.33 7.78 -7.53
C ALA A 164 15.91 7.98 -6.05
N GLU A 165 15.53 9.20 -5.68
CA GLU A 165 15.03 9.52 -4.33
C GLU A 165 13.51 9.27 -4.18
N LEU A 166 12.81 8.96 -5.27
CA LEU A 166 11.37 8.77 -5.26
C LEU A 166 10.99 7.36 -4.83
N ASN A 167 9.90 7.29 -4.09
CA ASN A 167 9.26 6.08 -3.61
C ASN A 167 7.81 6.08 -4.09
N HIS A 168 7.30 4.89 -4.43
CA HIS A 168 5.89 4.70 -4.79
C HIS A 168 5.19 4.02 -3.62
N PHE A 169 4.29 4.74 -2.94
CA PHE A 169 3.53 4.25 -1.80
C PHE A 169 2.09 3.89 -2.17
N ILE A 170 1.52 2.89 -1.49
CA ILE A 170 0.15 2.40 -1.65
C ILE A 170 -0.53 2.32 -0.28
N PHE A 171 -1.76 2.82 -0.20
CA PHE A 171 -2.63 2.80 0.98
C PHE A 171 -4.01 2.30 0.56
N PRO A 172 -4.27 0.98 0.66
CA PRO A 172 -5.57 0.40 0.34
C PRO A 172 -6.58 0.64 1.47
N PHE A 173 -7.72 1.23 1.13
CA PHE A 173 -8.89 1.41 2.00
C PHE A 173 -10.06 0.55 1.49
N HIS A 174 -11.15 0.51 2.24
CA HIS A 174 -12.34 -0.30 1.92
C HIS A 174 -12.86 -0.06 0.49
N ASP A 175 -13.20 1.18 0.14
CA ASP A 175 -13.80 1.47 -1.18
C ASP A 175 -12.79 1.95 -2.22
N THR A 176 -11.60 2.37 -1.79
CA THR A 176 -10.61 3.05 -2.65
C THR A 176 -9.18 2.75 -2.21
N THR A 177 -8.23 2.92 -3.11
CA THR A 177 -6.80 2.90 -2.84
C THR A 177 -6.23 4.26 -3.17
N PHE A 178 -5.40 4.77 -2.25
CA PHE A 178 -4.54 5.91 -2.52
C PHE A 178 -3.14 5.40 -2.87
N GLU A 179 -2.58 5.89 -3.97
CA GLU A 179 -1.18 5.67 -4.34
C GLU A 179 -0.51 7.02 -4.60
N CYS A 180 0.78 7.12 -4.29
CA CYS A 180 1.55 8.31 -4.65
C CYS A 180 3.02 8.02 -4.93
N VAL A 181 3.64 8.91 -5.69
CA VAL A 181 5.09 8.98 -5.85
C VAL A 181 5.60 10.18 -5.06
N ALA A 182 6.41 9.93 -4.04
CA ALA A 182 6.96 10.96 -3.14
C ALA A 182 8.35 10.57 -2.62
N ARG A 183 9.10 11.49 -2.03
CA ARG A 183 10.43 11.16 -1.48
C ARG A 183 10.34 10.41 -0.16
N SER A 184 9.44 10.86 0.71
CA SER A 184 9.23 10.28 2.04
C SER A 184 7.81 10.54 2.50
N TYR A 185 7.43 9.91 3.62
CA TYR A 185 6.22 10.27 4.33
C TYR A 185 6.48 10.41 5.84
N ALA A 186 5.61 11.18 6.50
CA ALA A 186 5.52 11.25 7.95
C ALA A 186 4.07 10.98 8.38
N ALA A 187 3.90 10.10 9.37
CA ALA A 187 2.60 9.71 9.89
C ALA A 187 2.41 10.26 11.31
N SER A 188 1.24 10.81 11.60
CA SER A 188 0.89 11.36 12.91
C SER A 188 -0.60 11.20 13.21
N ARG A 189 -0.97 11.35 14.49
CA ARG A 189 -2.35 11.45 14.94
C ARG A 189 -2.67 12.92 15.18
N VAL A 190 -3.80 13.39 14.65
CA VAL A 190 -4.31 14.75 14.85
C VAL A 190 -5.56 14.67 15.73
N PRO A 191 -5.59 15.30 16.91
CA PRO A 191 -6.77 15.30 17.76
C PRO A 191 -7.96 15.99 17.09
N GLY A 192 -9.17 15.52 17.38
CA GLY A 192 -10.42 16.11 16.90
C GLY A 192 -11.05 15.35 15.74
N ARG A 193 -12.01 15.99 15.08
CA ARG A 193 -12.78 15.37 13.99
C ARG A 193 -12.03 15.53 12.66
N LEU A 194 -12.37 14.70 11.69
CA LEU A 194 -11.85 14.78 10.32
C LEU A 194 -11.98 16.19 9.73
N SER A 195 -13.12 16.86 9.95
CA SER A 195 -13.34 18.24 9.49
C SER A 195 -12.33 19.24 10.08
N ASP A 196 -12.00 19.09 11.35
CA ASP A 196 -11.07 19.98 12.06
C ASP A 196 -9.64 19.74 11.58
N ALA A 197 -9.27 18.46 11.39
CA ALA A 197 -7.97 18.06 10.85
C ALA A 197 -7.78 18.55 9.40
N VAL A 198 -8.80 18.40 8.55
CA VAL A 198 -8.80 18.93 7.17
C VAL A 198 -8.57 20.43 7.18
N LYS A 199 -9.32 21.17 8.02
CA LYS A 199 -9.14 22.62 8.15
C LYS A 199 -7.72 22.98 8.61
N ALA A 200 -7.20 22.29 9.62
CA ALA A 200 -5.87 22.53 10.13
C ALA A 200 -4.76 22.29 9.10
N VAL A 201 -4.91 21.29 8.21
CA VAL A 201 -3.99 21.07 7.09
C VAL A 201 -4.08 22.20 6.08
N VAL A 202 -5.29 22.63 5.70
CA VAL A 202 -5.48 23.76 4.78
C VAL A 202 -4.86 25.04 5.33
N ASP A 203 -5.08 25.34 6.62
CA ASP A 203 -4.53 26.52 7.30
C ASP A 203 -2.98 26.51 7.40
N GLN A 204 -2.32 25.38 7.13
CA GLN A 204 -0.84 25.28 7.07
C GLN A 204 -0.29 25.46 5.66
N LEU A 205 -1.14 25.30 4.63
CA LEU A 205 -0.75 25.43 3.21
C LEU A 205 -0.87 26.87 2.69
N PHE A 206 -1.59 27.75 3.41
CA PHE A 206 -1.88 29.14 3.05
C PHE A 206 -1.56 30.09 4.21
#